data_AF-A0A7S0GGR7-F1
#
_entry.id   AF-A0A7S0GGR7-F1
#
_cell.length_a   1.000
_cell.length_b   1.000
_cell.length_c   1.000
_cell.angle_alpha   90.00
_cell.angle_beta   90.00
_cell.angle_gamma   90.00
#
_symmetry.space_group_name_H-M   'P 1'
#
loop_
_entity.id
_entity.type
_entity.pdbx_description
1 polymer ?
#
loop_
_entity_poly.entity_id
_entity_poly.type
_entity_poly.pdbx_seq_one_letter_code
_entity_poly.pdbx_strand_id
1 'polypeptide(L)'
;MTMRGFIKLTDGNRQKKKSMLITGIIVLLSIGPSASRAILDGDDDCGGCQNGASCVRDLHEPYVFCNCLLPFKGSLCETRTCQDGRECLNGSECIFDGYHHKCDCSTTTDKKKYYAGLKCEHESTELCAFSESVSKLDYCTNGGICKLRVDGTNSA
;
A
#
# COMPACT_ATOMS: atom_id res chain seq x y z
N MET A 1 19.54 -45.11 35.60
CA MET A 1 20.77 -44.40 35.20
C MET A 1 20.40 -43.50 34.02
N THR A 2 20.53 -42.20 34.22
CA THR A 2 19.87 -41.15 33.42
C THR A 2 20.93 -40.42 32.60
N MET A 3 20.82 -40.41 31.27
CA MET A 3 21.78 -39.73 30.38
C MET A 3 21.17 -38.42 29.89
N ARG A 4 21.74 -37.28 30.33
CA ARG A 4 21.47 -35.92 29.82
C ARG A 4 22.55 -35.56 28.79
N GLY A 5 22.13 -34.96 27.68
CA GLY A 5 22.98 -34.56 26.55
C GLY A 5 23.77 -33.27 26.76
N PHE A 6 24.38 -32.75 25.68
CA PHE A 6 24.51 -31.33 25.31
C PHE A 6 25.17 -31.26 23.91
N ILE A 7 24.63 -30.42 23.03
CA ILE A 7 25.12 -30.18 21.66
C ILE A 7 26.28 -29.18 21.71
N LYS A 8 27.39 -29.52 21.04
CA LYS A 8 28.54 -28.64 20.77
C LYS A 8 28.23 -27.71 19.59
N LEU A 9 28.52 -26.42 19.74
CA LEU A 9 28.91 -25.54 18.63
C LEU A 9 30.27 -24.92 18.98
N THR A 10 31.18 -24.98 18.01
CA THR A 10 32.62 -24.75 18.11
C THR A 10 33.04 -23.30 17.83
N ASP A 11 33.98 -22.83 18.66
CA ASP A 11 35.12 -21.91 18.48
C ASP A 11 35.12 -20.72 17.52
N GLY A 12 35.70 -19.59 17.98
CA GLY A 12 36.06 -18.48 17.08
C GLY A 12 36.49 -17.11 17.62
N ASN A 13 37.40 -17.03 18.61
CA ASN A 13 38.39 -15.92 18.81
C ASN A 13 37.90 -14.48 19.15
N ARG A 14 37.94 -13.96 20.40
CA ARG A 14 39.05 -13.41 21.25
C ARG A 14 39.43 -11.92 21.01
N GLN A 15 39.44 -11.17 22.13
CA GLN A 15 40.14 -9.90 22.44
C GLN A 15 39.55 -8.59 21.85
N LYS A 16 39.30 -7.48 22.57
CA LYS A 16 39.83 -6.96 23.84
C LYS A 16 38.75 -6.13 24.57
N LYS A 17 38.38 -6.51 25.80
CA LYS A 17 37.79 -5.57 26.77
C LYS A 17 38.92 -4.72 27.34
N LYS A 18 38.99 -3.42 27.02
CA LYS A 18 39.79 -2.48 27.82
C LYS A 18 38.94 -2.01 28.99
N SER A 19 39.23 -2.61 30.14
CA SER A 19 38.99 -2.07 31.47
C SER A 19 39.64 -0.68 31.56
N MET A 20 38.88 0.35 31.94
CA MET A 20 39.43 1.66 32.25
C MET A 20 39.05 2.03 33.68
N LEU A 21 40.08 2.04 34.51
CA LEU A 21 40.11 2.30 35.94
C LEU A 21 39.64 3.75 36.20
N ILE A 22 38.65 3.92 37.05
CA ILE A 22 38.19 5.22 37.54
C ILE A 22 39.18 5.68 38.59
N THR A 23 39.99 6.70 38.30
CA THR A 23 40.71 7.45 39.33
C THR A 23 40.71 8.92 38.90
N GLY A 24 40.06 9.74 39.71
CA GLY A 24 39.63 11.08 39.33
C GLY A 24 40.76 12.07 39.17
N ILE A 25 40.62 12.95 38.18
CA ILE A 25 41.07 14.33 38.21
C ILE A 25 39.97 15.15 37.53
N ILE A 26 39.32 16.02 38.30
CA ILE A 26 38.45 17.08 37.77
C ILE A 26 39.37 18.12 37.14
N VAL A 27 39.38 18.22 35.81
CA VAL A 27 39.90 19.40 35.11
C VAL A 27 38.72 20.12 34.49
N LEU A 28 38.22 21.12 35.21
CA LEU A 28 37.34 22.14 34.66
C LEU A 28 38.21 23.13 33.86
N LEU A 29 38.15 23.06 32.53
CA LEU A 29 38.51 24.19 31.67
C LEU A 29 37.43 24.37 30.60
N SER A 30 36.83 25.54 30.69
CA SER A 30 35.69 26.10 29.98
C SER A 30 36.09 26.81 28.70
N ILE A 31 35.56 26.45 27.52
CA ILE A 31 35.40 27.36 26.37
C ILE A 31 34.35 26.83 25.36
N GLY A 32 33.28 27.60 25.14
CA GLY A 32 32.71 27.92 23.81
C GLY A 32 31.89 26.88 23.01
N PRO A 33 31.02 27.34 22.08
CA PRO A 33 29.80 26.65 21.67
C PRO A 33 29.93 25.85 20.36
N SER A 34 28.93 25.00 20.11
CA SER A 34 28.64 24.33 18.82
C SER A 34 29.63 23.27 18.35
N ALA A 35 29.38 22.03 18.75
CA ALA A 35 29.53 20.89 17.85
C ALA A 35 28.51 19.84 18.25
N SER A 36 27.43 19.78 17.48
CA SER A 36 26.33 18.83 17.60
C SER A 36 26.86 17.41 17.84
N ARG A 37 26.37 16.76 18.89
CA ARG A 37 26.38 15.29 18.95
C ARG A 37 25.48 14.81 17.81
N ALA A 38 26.05 14.56 16.65
CA ALA A 38 25.44 13.67 15.67
C ALA A 38 25.55 12.26 16.27
N ILE A 39 24.56 11.89 17.07
CA ILE A 39 24.19 10.49 17.18
C ILE A 39 23.70 10.15 15.78
N LEU A 40 24.39 9.24 15.10
CA LEU A 40 23.87 8.64 13.88
C LEU A 40 22.66 7.82 14.33
N ASP A 41 21.49 8.47 14.34
CA ASP A 41 20.22 7.78 14.24
C ASP A 41 20.36 6.87 13.02
N GLY A 42 20.42 5.55 13.26
CA GLY A 42 20.30 4.60 12.19
C GLY A 42 18.87 4.69 11.70
N ASP A 43 18.60 5.63 10.79
CA ASP A 43 17.37 5.66 10.00
C ASP A 43 17.23 4.27 9.38
N ASP A 44 16.22 3.55 9.84
CA ASP A 44 15.68 2.39 9.16
C ASP A 44 15.14 2.90 7.82
N ASP A 45 16.04 3.06 6.85
CA ASP A 45 15.79 3.51 5.47
C ASP A 45 15.09 2.38 4.70
N CYS A 46 14.02 1.86 5.28
CA CYS A 46 13.00 1.09 4.60
C CYS A 46 11.63 1.51 5.10
N GLY A 47 11.42 2.83 5.03
CA GLY A 47 10.28 3.51 5.61
C GLY A 47 8.96 3.14 4.93
N GLY A 48 8.33 2.06 5.40
CA GLY A 48 6.87 1.96 5.34
C GLY A 48 6.28 1.08 4.25
N CYS A 49 6.95 -0.01 3.85
CA CYS A 49 6.27 -1.05 3.06
C CYS A 49 5.01 -1.54 3.81
N GLN A 50 3.84 -1.40 3.18
CA GLN A 50 2.54 -1.70 3.76
C GLN A 50 2.10 -3.13 3.41
N ASN A 51 0.99 -3.57 4.01
CA ASN A 51 0.29 -4.80 3.63
C ASN A 51 1.15 -6.09 3.67
N GLY A 52 2.10 -6.15 4.60
CA GLY A 52 2.97 -7.32 4.80
C GLY A 52 4.04 -7.48 3.71
N ALA A 53 4.27 -6.46 2.88
CA ALA A 53 5.32 -6.46 1.88
C ALA A 53 6.71 -6.57 2.50
N SER A 54 7.63 -7.19 1.77
CA SER A 54 9.02 -7.34 2.20
C SER A 54 9.87 -6.19 1.68
N CYS A 55 10.74 -5.66 2.54
CA CYS A 55 11.75 -4.70 2.13
C CYS A 55 12.91 -5.37 1.42
N VAL A 56 13.34 -4.85 0.27
CA VAL A 56 14.52 -5.32 -0.46
C VAL A 56 15.50 -4.17 -0.62
N ARG A 57 16.79 -4.42 -0.32
CA ARG A 57 17.90 -3.51 -0.61
C ARG A 57 18.74 -4.07 -1.74
N ASP A 58 19.08 -3.22 -2.70
CA ASP A 58 19.88 -3.55 -3.88
C ASP A 58 21.08 -2.61 -4.00
N LEU A 59 22.04 -2.96 -4.86
CA LEU A 59 23.25 -2.20 -5.13
C LEU A 59 23.08 -1.21 -6.28
N HIS A 60 21.90 -1.18 -6.92
CA HIS A 60 21.55 -0.28 -8.00
C HIS A 60 20.31 0.53 -7.66
N GLU A 61 20.22 1.75 -8.21
CA GLU A 61 19.09 2.67 -8.01
C GLU A 61 17.76 2.09 -8.55
N PRO A 62 16.67 2.13 -7.77
CA PRO A 62 16.61 2.58 -6.39
C PRO A 62 17.21 1.55 -5.43
N TYR A 63 18.11 1.99 -4.54
CA TYR A 63 18.83 1.14 -3.58
C TYR A 63 17.90 0.41 -2.59
N VAL A 64 16.64 0.85 -2.45
CA VAL A 64 15.63 0.26 -1.59
C VAL A 64 14.28 0.24 -2.30
N PHE A 65 13.58 -0.89 -2.29
CA PHE A 65 12.22 -1.02 -2.82
C PHE A 65 11.40 -2.07 -2.05
N CYS A 66 10.07 -1.97 -2.12
CA CYS A 66 9.15 -2.93 -1.53
C CYS A 66 8.80 -4.06 -2.52
N ASN A 67 8.97 -5.30 -2.11
CA ASN A 67 8.43 -6.47 -2.81
C ASN A 67 7.00 -6.72 -2.32
N CYS A 68 6.02 -6.29 -3.12
CA CYS A 68 4.62 -6.37 -2.76
C CYS A 68 4.08 -7.80 -2.86
N LEU A 69 3.35 -8.22 -1.82
CA LEU A 69 2.51 -9.42 -1.92
C LEU A 69 1.29 -9.11 -2.78
N LEU A 70 0.85 -10.08 -3.57
CA LEU A 70 -0.44 -9.93 -4.24
C LEU A 70 -1.58 -9.86 -3.21
N PRO A 71 -2.61 -9.04 -3.45
CA PRO A 71 -2.80 -8.20 -4.63
C PRO A 71 -2.48 -6.74 -4.28
N PHE A 72 -1.23 -6.40 -3.93
CA PHE A 72 -0.84 -5.03 -3.61
C PHE A 72 0.22 -4.50 -4.57
N LYS A 73 0.22 -3.19 -4.78
CA LYS A 73 1.17 -2.45 -5.62
C LYS A 73 1.44 -1.05 -5.04
N GLY A 74 2.35 -0.33 -5.68
CA GLY A 74 2.81 0.99 -5.25
C GLY A 74 4.23 0.92 -4.73
N SER A 75 4.91 2.06 -4.60
CA SER A 75 6.28 2.09 -4.06
C SER A 75 6.34 1.60 -2.62
N LEU A 76 5.22 1.71 -1.89
CA LEU A 76 5.06 1.25 -0.52
C LEU A 76 4.03 0.11 -0.40
N CYS A 77 3.60 -0.50 -1.51
CA CYS A 77 2.58 -1.54 -1.53
C CYS A 77 1.24 -1.13 -0.89
N GLU A 78 0.91 0.15 -0.92
CA GLU A 78 -0.26 0.78 -0.28
C GLU A 78 -1.56 0.56 -1.06
N THR A 79 -1.47 0.29 -2.36
CA THR A 79 -2.63 0.18 -3.24
C THR A 79 -3.01 -1.27 -3.47
N ARG A 80 -4.25 -1.65 -3.12
CA ARG A 80 -4.81 -2.96 -3.44
C ARG A 80 -5.22 -3.03 -4.91
N THR A 81 -4.84 -4.11 -5.59
CA THR A 81 -5.26 -4.51 -6.94
C THR A 81 -6.23 -5.71 -6.85
N CYS A 82 -6.71 -6.14 -8.00
CA CYS A 82 -7.29 -7.47 -8.15
C CYS A 82 -6.19 -8.53 -8.22
N GLN A 83 -6.53 -9.78 -7.88
CA GLN A 83 -5.56 -10.88 -7.85
C GLN A 83 -4.94 -11.19 -9.23
N ASP A 84 -5.62 -10.79 -10.32
CA ASP A 84 -5.12 -10.84 -11.70
C ASP A 84 -4.20 -9.65 -12.06
N GLY A 85 -3.88 -8.77 -11.10
CA GLY A 85 -3.09 -7.56 -11.30
C GLY A 85 -3.89 -6.38 -11.87
N ARG A 86 -5.21 -6.53 -12.06
CA ARG A 86 -6.06 -5.44 -12.56
C ARG A 86 -6.25 -4.35 -11.51
N GLU A 87 -6.26 -3.12 -11.99
CA GLU A 87 -6.53 -1.94 -11.17
C GLU A 87 -7.96 -1.46 -11.39
N CYS A 88 -8.69 -1.25 -10.30
CA CYS A 88 -10.02 -0.67 -10.30
C CYS A 88 -9.89 0.85 -10.12
N LEU A 89 -10.49 1.62 -11.03
CA LEU A 89 -10.38 3.08 -11.07
C LEU A 89 -11.51 3.75 -10.27
N ASN A 90 -11.42 5.06 -10.11
CA ASN A 90 -12.43 5.89 -9.44
C ASN A 90 -12.76 5.44 -8.00
N GLY A 91 -11.76 4.83 -7.34
CA GLY A 91 -11.87 4.32 -5.97
C GLY A 91 -12.81 3.12 -5.83
N SER A 92 -13.11 2.42 -6.92
CA SER A 92 -13.89 1.17 -6.85
C SER A 92 -13.10 0.02 -6.22
N GLU A 93 -13.81 -0.84 -5.53
CA GLU A 93 -13.27 -2.02 -4.86
C GLU A 93 -13.12 -3.19 -5.83
N CYS A 94 -12.04 -3.96 -5.66
CA CYS A 94 -11.93 -5.27 -6.27
C CYS A 94 -12.61 -6.32 -5.39
N ILE A 95 -13.60 -7.01 -5.97
CA ILE A 95 -14.38 -8.06 -5.35
C ILE A 95 -14.18 -9.41 -6.06
N PHE A 96 -14.38 -10.51 -5.34
CA PHE A 96 -14.40 -11.85 -5.90
C PHE A 96 -15.85 -12.34 -5.95
N ASP A 97 -16.33 -12.73 -7.13
CA ASP A 97 -17.74 -13.15 -7.31
C ASP A 97 -17.96 -14.67 -7.23
N GLY A 98 -16.96 -15.41 -6.76
CA GLY A 98 -16.97 -16.87 -6.68
C GLY A 98 -16.20 -17.54 -7.82
N TYR A 99 -16.00 -16.85 -8.95
CA TYR A 99 -15.23 -17.36 -10.08
C TYR A 99 -14.04 -16.48 -10.40
N HIS A 100 -14.27 -15.18 -10.66
CA HIS A 100 -13.22 -14.25 -11.08
C HIS A 100 -13.21 -12.99 -10.19
N HIS A 101 -12.07 -12.31 -10.18
CA HIS A 101 -11.98 -10.97 -9.59
C HIS A 101 -12.54 -9.93 -10.57
N LYS A 102 -13.33 -8.99 -10.05
CA LYS A 102 -13.91 -7.89 -10.82
C LYS A 102 -13.97 -6.61 -10.00
N CYS A 103 -14.00 -5.48 -10.69
CA CYS A 103 -14.22 -4.18 -10.06
C CYS A 103 -15.71 -3.97 -9.81
N ASP A 104 -16.07 -3.65 -8.58
CA ASP A 104 -17.43 -3.26 -8.22
C ASP A 104 -17.59 -1.75 -8.40
N CYS A 105 -18.09 -1.34 -9.56
CA CYS A 105 -18.25 0.08 -9.87
C CYS A 105 -19.33 0.79 -9.03
N SER A 106 -20.10 0.08 -8.21
CA SER A 106 -21.04 0.70 -7.26
C SER A 106 -20.34 1.28 -6.02
N THR A 107 -19.10 0.85 -5.78
CA THR A 107 -18.30 1.25 -4.62
C THR A 107 -17.46 2.50 -4.85
N THR A 108 -17.52 3.11 -6.04
CA THR A 108 -16.74 4.32 -6.38
C THR A 108 -16.93 5.45 -5.36
N THR A 109 -15.91 6.28 -5.21
CA THR A 109 -15.88 7.35 -4.20
C THR A 109 -16.85 8.48 -4.52
N ASP A 110 -17.03 8.83 -5.80
CA ASP A 110 -18.04 9.79 -6.23
C ASP A 110 -19.42 9.12 -6.32
N LYS A 111 -20.32 9.46 -5.40
CA LYS A 111 -21.69 8.94 -5.34
C LYS A 111 -22.67 9.64 -6.28
N LYS A 112 -22.24 10.69 -6.99
CA LYS A 112 -23.06 11.39 -7.98
C LYS A 112 -22.85 10.87 -9.40
N LYS A 113 -21.80 10.07 -9.60
CA LYS A 113 -21.40 9.51 -10.89
C LYS A 113 -21.57 8.01 -10.88
N TYR A 114 -21.92 7.47 -12.04
CA TYR A 114 -21.94 6.03 -12.25
C TYR A 114 -20.82 5.67 -13.21
N TYR A 115 -20.20 4.51 -12.98
CA TYR A 115 -19.06 4.07 -13.76
C TYR A 115 -19.29 2.64 -14.26
N ALA A 116 -18.82 2.35 -15.46
CA ALA A 116 -18.81 1.01 -16.03
C ALA A 116 -17.45 0.71 -16.70
N GLY A 117 -17.32 -0.51 -17.22
CA GLY A 117 -16.09 -1.01 -17.82
C GLY A 117 -15.38 -2.01 -16.92
N LEU A 118 -14.30 -2.59 -17.47
CA LEU A 118 -13.58 -3.67 -16.79
C LEU A 118 -12.84 -3.18 -15.54
N LYS A 119 -12.49 -1.89 -15.53
CA LYS A 119 -11.78 -1.16 -14.48
C LYS A 119 -12.63 -0.01 -13.92
N CYS A 120 -13.92 0.07 -14.24
CA CYS A 120 -14.77 1.22 -13.91
C CYS A 120 -14.27 2.55 -14.50
N GLU A 121 -13.69 2.51 -15.69
CA GLU A 121 -13.05 3.63 -16.38
C GLU A 121 -14.02 4.56 -17.11
N HIS A 122 -15.22 4.10 -17.40
CA HIS A 122 -16.19 4.85 -18.20
C HIS A 122 -17.24 5.49 -17.31
N GLU A 123 -17.23 6.82 -17.22
CA GLU A 123 -18.28 7.59 -16.55
C GLU A 123 -19.60 7.57 -17.34
N SER A 124 -20.72 7.60 -16.62
CA SER A 124 -22.06 7.69 -17.20
C SER A 124 -22.20 8.96 -18.04
N THR A 125 -22.62 8.78 -19.28
CA THR A 125 -22.93 9.88 -20.20
C THR A 125 -24.40 10.31 -20.11
N GLU A 126 -25.29 9.41 -19.72
CA GLU A 126 -26.72 9.67 -19.62
C GLU A 126 -27.39 8.73 -18.60
N LEU A 127 -28.37 9.23 -17.85
CA LEU A 127 -29.15 8.43 -16.90
C LEU A 127 -30.49 8.02 -17.51
N CYS A 128 -30.81 6.73 -17.40
CA CYS A 128 -32.00 6.12 -17.98
C CYS A 128 -33.04 5.77 -16.90
N ALA A 129 -34.31 5.92 -17.22
CA ALA A 129 -35.41 5.45 -16.38
C ALA A 129 -35.97 4.12 -16.92
N PHE A 130 -36.19 3.15 -16.03
CA PHE A 130 -36.79 1.85 -16.40
C PHE A 130 -38.33 1.84 -16.30
N SER A 131 -38.95 2.77 -15.58
CA SER A 131 -40.41 3.05 -15.56
C SER A 131 -40.69 4.27 -14.66
N GLU A 132 -41.96 4.65 -14.49
CA GLU A 132 -42.41 5.69 -13.55
C GLU A 132 -42.09 5.39 -12.07
N SER A 133 -41.62 4.17 -11.75
CA SER A 133 -41.13 3.80 -10.42
C SER A 133 -39.60 3.81 -10.41
N VAL A 134 -39.00 4.88 -9.88
CA VAL A 134 -37.55 5.18 -9.85
C VAL A 134 -36.78 4.29 -8.85
N SER A 135 -37.17 3.03 -8.70
CA SER A 135 -36.52 2.09 -7.77
C SER A 135 -35.25 1.48 -8.34
N LYS A 136 -35.03 1.60 -9.66
CA LYS A 136 -33.85 1.10 -10.35
C LYS A 136 -33.42 2.10 -11.43
N LEU A 137 -32.23 2.65 -11.27
CA LEU A 137 -31.62 3.58 -12.21
C LEU A 137 -30.62 2.82 -13.09
N ASP A 138 -30.76 2.96 -14.40
CA ASP A 138 -29.78 2.50 -15.38
C ASP A 138 -29.06 3.72 -15.98
N TYR A 139 -27.95 3.49 -16.66
CA TYR A 139 -27.18 4.58 -17.28
C TYR A 139 -26.44 4.08 -18.52
N CYS A 140 -26.21 5.00 -19.45
CA CYS A 140 -25.38 4.77 -20.61
C CYS A 140 -23.96 5.26 -20.34
N THR A 141 -22.98 4.59 -20.95
CA THR A 141 -21.58 5.03 -21.04
C THR A 141 -21.19 5.08 -22.52
N ASN A 142 -20.03 5.67 -22.84
CA ASN A 142 -19.49 5.68 -24.21
C ASN A 142 -20.43 6.25 -25.28
N GLY A 143 -21.26 7.24 -24.92
CA GLY A 143 -22.18 7.91 -25.84
C GLY A 143 -23.44 7.10 -26.19
N GLY A 144 -23.76 6.07 -25.40
CA GLY A 144 -25.05 5.40 -25.49
C GLY A 144 -26.21 6.37 -25.21
N ILE A 145 -27.37 6.08 -25.79
CA ILE A 145 -28.56 6.92 -25.74
C ILE A 145 -29.66 6.16 -24.98
N CYS A 146 -30.23 6.78 -23.93
CA CYS A 146 -31.34 6.17 -23.21
C CYS A 146 -32.62 6.24 -24.04
N LYS A 147 -33.38 5.16 -24.12
CA LYS A 147 -34.72 5.21 -24.76
C LYS A 147 -35.69 6.09 -23.97
N LEU A 148 -35.60 6.03 -22.64
CA LEU A 148 -36.34 6.85 -21.71
C LEU A 148 -35.37 7.44 -20.69
N ARG A 149 -35.35 8.77 -20.58
CA ARG A 149 -34.51 9.52 -19.65
C ARG A 149 -35.21 9.70 -18.30
N VAL A 150 -34.41 9.99 -17.26
CA VAL A 150 -34.93 10.27 -15.91
C VAL A 150 -35.81 11.51 -15.86
N ASP A 151 -35.64 12.46 -16.79
CA ASP A 151 -36.49 13.65 -16.92
C ASP A 151 -37.84 13.36 -17.62
N GLY A 152 -38.14 12.11 -17.94
CA GLY A 152 -39.37 11.69 -18.61
C GLY A 152 -39.38 11.98 -20.11
N THR A 153 -38.27 12.46 -20.68
CA THR A 153 -38.15 12.66 -22.12
C THR A 153 -37.69 11.38 -22.82
N ASN A 154 -38.20 11.15 -24.03
CA ASN A 154 -37.67 10.13 -24.92
C ASN A 154 -36.48 10.71 -25.68
N SER A 155 -35.44 9.91 -25.88
CA SER A 155 -34.42 10.27 -26.86
C SER A 155 -34.99 10.14 -28.27
N ALA A 156 -34.76 11.17 -29.09
CA ALA A 156 -35.23 11.27 -30.47
C ALA A 156 -34.55 10.26 -31.40
#